data_AF-A0A960W8P8-F1
#
_entry.id   AF-A0A960W8P8-F1
#
_cell.length_a   1.000
_cell.length_b   1.000
_cell.length_c   1.000
_cell.angle_alpha   90.00
_cell.angle_beta   90.00
_cell.angle_gamma   90.00
#
_symmetry.space_group_name_H-M   'P 1'
#
loop_
_entity.id
_entity.type
_entity.pdbx_description
1 polymer ?
#
loop_
_entity_poly.entity_id
_entity_poly.type
_entity_poly.pdbx_seq_one_letter_code
_entity_poly.pdbx_strand_id
1 'polypeptide(L)'
;MANFAISVQNVSKKFSKTIKHTMLYGATDLMKAFTGLNSPASHLRSGEFWAVNDVSFELRQGEAIGLIGSNGAGKSTMLKMLNGIYMPDIGAISIRGRMGALIEVGAGFHPMLTGRENIFINGTILGMTRNDIARKLDSIIDFAGIGDFIDAPVKHYSSGMFVRLGFAIAAHCKPDILLIDEVLAVGDANFKRKCLNHLAGLQRDGVTFVIVSHNMQTIEGITEKALFFHHGRIAAYGKTGDVISRYELQSLTADTAPKPIEQSSDPNALSLVKTYHGYGTSEISIEKMVLYDSAGSPSKEFRSDDSLTVEVSLKSPASLKTKLCISFINQHDAVCLGTYKILDISQGTQKMRILFDKVQLTTGTYKIAFHLFDTSHTNPYFNGHFGYFTMRKEGAVVTPGLNTPHCWAYPTIKIVS
;
A
#
# COMPACT_ATOMS: atom_id res chain seq x y z
N MET A 1 16.64 11.81 -28.01
CA MET A 1 15.90 10.53 -27.92
C MET A 1 15.43 10.36 -26.47
N ALA A 2 14.19 9.96 -26.23
CA ALA A 2 13.61 9.91 -24.88
C ALA A 2 14.49 9.09 -23.90
N ASN A 3 14.79 9.68 -22.73
CA ASN A 3 15.63 9.11 -21.68
C ASN A 3 14.83 8.13 -20.80
N PHE A 4 14.30 7.07 -21.40
CA PHE A 4 13.53 6.05 -20.69
C PHE A 4 14.43 4.90 -20.21
N ALA A 5 14.13 4.39 -19.02
CA ALA A 5 14.68 3.15 -18.48
C ALA A 5 13.78 1.95 -18.82
N ILE A 6 12.45 2.13 -18.69
CA ILE A 6 11.43 1.14 -19.04
C ILE A 6 10.38 1.81 -19.92
N SER A 7 10.04 1.18 -21.04
CA SER A 7 8.91 1.54 -21.90
C SER A 7 8.03 0.31 -22.12
N VAL A 8 6.77 0.41 -21.73
CA VAL A 8 5.74 -0.63 -21.87
C VAL A 8 4.67 -0.11 -22.81
N GLN A 9 4.38 -0.85 -23.89
CA GLN A 9 3.45 -0.43 -24.94
C GLN A 9 2.41 -1.51 -25.23
N ASN A 10 1.16 -1.21 -24.89
CA ASN A 10 -0.04 -2.01 -25.13
C ASN A 10 0.12 -3.48 -24.72
N VAL A 11 0.75 -3.69 -23.55
CA VAL A 11 1.10 -5.02 -23.08
C VAL A 11 -0.11 -5.74 -22.51
N SER A 12 -0.33 -6.97 -22.99
CA SER A 12 -1.34 -7.88 -22.44
C SER A 12 -0.75 -9.26 -22.19
N LYS A 13 -1.19 -9.88 -21.10
CA LYS A 13 -0.84 -11.24 -20.71
C LYS A 13 -2.08 -12.02 -20.28
N LYS A 14 -2.31 -13.18 -20.91
CA LYS A 14 -3.38 -14.10 -20.58
C LYS A 14 -2.87 -15.38 -19.94
N PHE A 15 -3.71 -16.00 -19.14
CA PHE A 15 -3.51 -17.33 -18.56
C PHE A 15 -4.77 -18.17 -18.71
N SER A 16 -4.62 -19.48 -18.62
CA SER A 16 -5.75 -20.43 -18.56
C SER A 16 -6.08 -20.76 -17.10
N LYS A 17 -7.37 -20.88 -16.79
CA LYS A 17 -7.88 -21.23 -15.46
C LYS A 17 -7.56 -22.67 -15.03
N THR A 18 -7.26 -23.55 -15.99
CA THR A 18 -6.91 -24.94 -15.70
C THR A 18 -5.64 -25.36 -16.41
N ILE A 19 -4.85 -26.24 -15.77
CA ILE A 19 -3.63 -26.81 -16.33
C ILE A 19 -3.93 -27.58 -17.63
N LYS A 20 -5.08 -28.27 -17.70
CA LYS A 20 -5.53 -28.97 -18.90
C LYS A 20 -5.66 -28.02 -20.09
N HIS A 21 -6.27 -26.85 -19.89
CA HIS A 21 -6.37 -25.82 -20.93
C HIS A 21 -4.99 -25.23 -21.27
N THR A 22 -4.13 -24.96 -20.28
CA THR A 22 -2.75 -24.50 -20.53
C THR A 22 -1.98 -25.46 -21.42
N MET A 23 -1.99 -26.76 -21.09
CA MET A 23 -1.26 -27.78 -21.86
C MET A 23 -1.84 -27.98 -23.27
N LEU A 24 -3.17 -28.06 -23.36
CA LEU A 24 -3.85 -28.22 -24.65
C LEU A 24 -3.57 -27.03 -25.57
N TYR A 25 -3.75 -25.81 -25.06
CA TYR A 25 -3.54 -24.59 -25.86
C TYR A 25 -2.07 -24.39 -26.21
N GLY A 26 -1.15 -24.65 -25.29
CA GLY A 26 0.29 -24.62 -25.58
C GLY A 26 0.69 -25.57 -26.71
N ALA A 27 0.18 -26.81 -26.69
CA ALA A 27 0.41 -27.78 -27.77
C ALA A 27 -0.19 -27.31 -29.11
N THR A 28 -1.43 -26.78 -29.10
CA THR A 28 -2.04 -26.25 -30.32
C THR A 28 -1.32 -25.04 -30.90
N ASP A 29 -0.78 -24.16 -30.05
CA ASP A 29 -0.08 -22.96 -30.49
C ASP A 29 1.31 -23.28 -31.03
N LEU A 30 2.03 -24.23 -30.43
CA LEU A 30 3.28 -24.77 -30.99
C LEU A 30 3.05 -25.41 -32.36
N MET A 31 2.01 -26.23 -32.49
CA MET A 31 1.67 -26.88 -33.76
C MET A 31 1.32 -25.84 -34.84
N LYS A 32 0.56 -24.81 -34.49
CA LYS A 32 0.18 -23.73 -35.41
C LYS A 32 1.36 -22.84 -35.81
N ALA A 33 2.23 -22.52 -34.85
CA ALA A 33 3.48 -21.80 -35.13
C ALA A 33 4.37 -22.59 -36.10
N PHE A 34 4.44 -23.91 -35.93
CA PHE A 34 5.16 -24.79 -36.84
C PHE A 34 4.53 -24.86 -38.24
N THR A 35 3.21 -24.74 -38.36
CA THR A 35 2.50 -24.71 -39.66
C THR A 35 2.37 -23.31 -40.26
N GLY A 36 2.99 -22.29 -39.67
CA GLY A 36 2.95 -20.90 -40.15
C GLY A 36 1.60 -20.19 -39.95
N LEU A 37 0.67 -20.79 -39.21
CA LEU A 37 -0.63 -20.20 -38.89
C LEU A 37 -0.52 -19.42 -37.58
N ASN A 38 -0.65 -18.10 -37.64
CA ASN A 38 -0.70 -17.28 -36.43
C ASN A 38 -2.11 -17.33 -35.81
N SER A 39 -2.21 -17.86 -34.59
CA SER A 39 -3.41 -17.64 -33.77
C SER A 39 -3.48 -16.17 -33.37
N PRO A 40 -4.63 -15.48 -33.54
CA PRO A 40 -4.76 -14.11 -33.07
C PRO A 40 -4.67 -14.08 -31.55
N ALA A 41 -3.61 -13.44 -31.03
CA ALA A 41 -3.37 -13.32 -29.58
C ALA A 41 -4.47 -12.51 -28.86
N SER A 42 -5.23 -11.69 -29.58
CA SER A 42 -6.25 -10.77 -29.08
C SER A 42 -7.51 -11.44 -28.52
N HIS A 43 -7.80 -12.69 -28.91
CA HIS A 43 -9.01 -13.38 -28.45
C HIS A 43 -8.72 -14.35 -27.30
N LEU A 44 -9.54 -14.26 -26.25
CA LEU A 44 -9.55 -15.24 -25.17
C LEU A 44 -10.29 -16.50 -25.62
N ARG A 45 -9.66 -17.66 -25.44
CA ARG A 45 -10.30 -18.97 -25.58
C ARG A 45 -11.12 -19.31 -24.34
N SER A 46 -11.95 -20.33 -24.45
CA SER A 46 -12.70 -20.84 -23.29
C SER A 46 -11.76 -21.19 -22.13
N GLY A 47 -12.04 -20.64 -20.96
CA GLY A 47 -11.21 -20.83 -19.78
C GLY A 47 -9.95 -19.96 -19.71
N GLU A 48 -9.67 -19.09 -20.68
CA GLU A 48 -8.62 -18.06 -20.59
C GLU A 48 -9.11 -16.79 -19.89
N PHE A 49 -8.20 -16.05 -19.28
CA PHE A 49 -8.46 -14.73 -18.71
C PHE A 49 -7.23 -13.82 -18.88
N TRP A 50 -7.45 -12.52 -18.94
CA TRP A 50 -6.36 -11.53 -18.94
C TRP A 50 -5.90 -11.26 -17.50
N ALA A 51 -4.63 -11.51 -17.21
CA ALA A 51 -3.99 -11.07 -15.97
C ALA A 51 -3.43 -9.65 -16.09
N VAL A 52 -2.99 -9.26 -17.28
CA VAL A 52 -2.65 -7.89 -17.66
C VAL A 52 -3.29 -7.62 -19.02
N ASN A 53 -3.88 -6.46 -19.23
CA ASN A 53 -4.64 -6.13 -20.43
C ASN A 53 -4.42 -4.67 -20.82
N ASP A 54 -3.81 -4.46 -21.98
CA ASP A 54 -3.59 -3.16 -22.60
C ASP A 54 -2.94 -2.13 -21.66
N VAL A 55 -1.81 -2.52 -21.09
CA VAL A 55 -1.04 -1.69 -20.16
C VAL A 55 0.04 -0.94 -20.94
N SER A 56 0.10 0.38 -20.77
CA SER A 56 1.13 1.25 -21.35
C SER A 56 1.64 2.26 -20.33
N PHE A 57 2.96 2.37 -20.17
CA PHE A 57 3.59 3.40 -19.37
C PHE A 57 5.08 3.55 -19.71
N GLU A 58 5.67 4.68 -19.34
CA GLU A 58 7.10 4.96 -19.45
C GLU A 58 7.67 5.35 -18.09
N LEU A 59 8.87 4.89 -17.80
CA LEU A 59 9.66 5.25 -16.62
C LEU A 59 11.02 5.76 -17.06
N ARG A 60 11.41 6.95 -16.58
CA ARG A 60 12.71 7.55 -16.92
C ARG A 60 13.82 7.03 -16.02
N GLN A 61 15.07 7.16 -16.47
CA GLN A 61 16.22 6.80 -15.66
C GLN A 61 16.26 7.64 -14.37
N GLY A 62 16.49 6.98 -13.23
CA GLY A 62 16.51 7.59 -11.90
C GLY A 62 15.13 7.87 -11.29
N GLU A 63 14.03 7.63 -12.02
CA GLU A 63 12.69 7.75 -11.46
C GLU A 63 12.32 6.50 -10.64
N ALA A 64 11.45 6.69 -9.64
CA ALA A 64 10.87 5.62 -8.85
C ALA A 64 9.35 5.57 -9.09
N ILE A 65 8.83 4.39 -9.42
CA ILE A 65 7.39 4.17 -9.64
C ILE A 65 6.83 3.10 -8.71
N GLY A 66 5.70 3.41 -8.07
CA GLY A 66 4.94 2.46 -7.27
C GLY A 66 3.87 1.74 -8.09
N LEU A 67 3.74 0.42 -8.01
CA LEU A 67 2.57 -0.30 -8.51
C LEU A 67 1.69 -0.67 -7.32
N ILE A 68 0.50 -0.09 -7.30
CA ILE A 68 -0.51 -0.28 -6.26
C ILE A 68 -1.76 -0.94 -6.84
N GLY A 69 -2.58 -1.54 -5.99
CA GLY A 69 -3.79 -2.25 -6.39
C GLY A 69 -4.07 -3.46 -5.51
N SER A 70 -5.28 -3.99 -5.60
CA SER A 70 -5.73 -5.15 -4.81
C SER A 70 -5.00 -6.45 -5.19
N ASN A 71 -5.20 -7.50 -4.39
CA ASN A 71 -4.72 -8.83 -4.71
C ASN A 71 -5.35 -9.33 -6.01
N GLY A 72 -4.56 -9.94 -6.88
CA GLY A 72 -5.02 -10.40 -8.19
C GLY A 72 -5.21 -9.28 -9.24
N ALA A 73 -4.85 -8.02 -8.94
CA ALA A 73 -4.98 -6.92 -9.90
C ALA A 73 -3.99 -6.96 -11.09
N GLY A 74 -2.98 -7.84 -11.06
CA GLY A 74 -2.00 -8.00 -12.14
C GLY A 74 -0.57 -7.50 -11.82
N LYS A 75 -0.33 -6.95 -10.63
CA LYS A 75 0.96 -6.38 -10.20
C LYS A 75 2.13 -7.36 -10.33
N SER A 76 2.02 -8.55 -9.72
CA SER A 76 3.08 -9.57 -9.77
C SER A 76 3.29 -10.12 -11.19
N THR A 77 2.22 -10.21 -11.99
CA THR A 77 2.33 -10.58 -13.41
C THR A 77 3.12 -9.52 -14.19
N MET A 78 2.84 -8.23 -13.96
CA MET A 78 3.58 -7.13 -14.55
C MET A 78 5.06 -7.16 -14.15
N LEU A 79 5.36 -7.34 -12.86
CA LEU A 79 6.72 -7.51 -12.36
C LEU A 79 7.46 -8.68 -13.03
N LYS A 80 6.80 -9.84 -13.16
CA LYS A 80 7.37 -11.02 -13.82
C LYS A 80 7.62 -10.79 -15.31
N MET A 81 6.79 -9.97 -15.98
CA MET A 81 7.05 -9.57 -17.36
C MET A 81 8.21 -8.56 -17.48
N LEU A 82 8.30 -7.58 -16.57
CA LEU A 82 9.44 -6.66 -16.53
C LEU A 82 10.75 -7.42 -16.31
N ASN A 83 10.75 -8.39 -15.40
CA ASN A 83 11.92 -9.25 -15.11
C ASN A 83 12.23 -10.29 -16.21
N GLY A 84 11.45 -10.32 -17.30
CA GLY A 84 11.66 -11.26 -18.41
C GLY A 84 11.29 -12.71 -18.12
N ILE A 85 10.67 -13.02 -16.98
CA ILE A 85 10.19 -14.37 -16.64
C ILE A 85 9.01 -14.75 -17.54
N TYR A 86 8.11 -13.80 -17.80
CA TYR A 86 6.99 -13.97 -18.72
C TYR A 86 7.17 -13.06 -19.93
N MET A 87 6.99 -13.62 -21.13
CA MET A 87 6.84 -12.82 -22.34
C MET A 87 5.38 -12.31 -22.44
N PRO A 88 5.16 -11.06 -22.87
CA PRO A 88 3.83 -10.56 -23.14
C PRO A 88 3.21 -11.32 -24.33
N ASP A 89 1.90 -11.54 -24.31
CA ASP A 89 1.19 -12.17 -25.44
C ASP A 89 0.86 -11.14 -26.53
N ILE A 90 0.69 -9.86 -26.14
CA ILE A 90 0.50 -8.71 -27.02
C ILE A 90 1.35 -7.55 -26.48
N GLY A 91 1.82 -6.69 -27.38
CA GLY A 91 2.57 -5.49 -27.05
C GLY A 91 4.06 -5.75 -26.88
N ALA A 92 4.78 -4.74 -26.40
CA ALA A 92 6.23 -4.80 -26.24
C ALA A 92 6.69 -4.14 -24.94
N ILE A 93 7.76 -4.69 -24.37
CA ILE A 93 8.49 -4.12 -23.23
C ILE A 93 9.92 -3.86 -23.70
N SER A 94 10.37 -2.62 -23.56
CA SER A 94 11.74 -2.19 -23.85
C SER A 94 12.41 -1.72 -22.57
N ILE A 95 13.57 -2.29 -22.24
CA ILE A 95 14.34 -2.01 -21.03
C ILE A 95 15.74 -1.54 -21.44
N ARG A 96 16.23 -0.47 -20.80
CA ARG A 96 17.59 0.07 -21.00
C ARG A 96 18.35 0.09 -19.69
N GLY A 97 19.31 -0.82 -19.58
CA GLY A 97 20.14 -1.00 -18.38
C GLY A 97 20.01 -2.39 -17.80
N ARG A 98 20.85 -2.69 -16.80
CA ARG A 98 20.84 -3.94 -16.05
C ARG A 98 19.73 -3.90 -15.02
N MET A 99 18.80 -4.84 -15.16
CA MET A 99 17.72 -5.04 -14.21
C MET A 99 18.18 -5.93 -13.06
N GLY A 100 17.97 -5.48 -11.82
CA GLY A 100 18.01 -6.29 -10.62
C GLY A 100 16.60 -6.46 -10.06
N ALA A 101 16.31 -7.62 -9.48
CA ALA A 101 15.03 -7.88 -8.85
C ALA A 101 15.24 -8.38 -7.42
N LEU A 102 14.62 -7.69 -6.47
CA LEU A 102 14.34 -8.15 -5.10
C LEU A 102 12.98 -8.85 -5.03
N ILE A 103 12.54 -9.44 -6.15
CA ILE A 103 11.33 -10.24 -6.23
C ILE A 103 11.71 -11.65 -5.79
N GLU A 104 10.98 -12.22 -4.83
CA GLU A 104 11.28 -13.55 -4.28
C GLU A 104 12.70 -13.63 -3.68
N VAL A 105 13.02 -12.76 -2.71
CA VAL A 105 14.35 -12.74 -2.06
C VAL A 105 14.73 -14.13 -1.59
N GLY A 106 15.73 -14.67 -2.28
CA GLY A 106 16.29 -15.99 -2.07
C GLY A 106 15.91 -17.07 -3.08
N ALA A 107 15.16 -16.72 -4.12
CA ALA A 107 15.11 -17.51 -5.34
C ALA A 107 16.55 -17.67 -5.90
N GLY A 108 17.02 -18.91 -5.98
CA GLY A 108 18.40 -19.22 -6.39
C GLY A 108 19.34 -19.62 -5.24
N PHE A 109 18.91 -19.57 -3.97
CA PHE A 109 19.66 -20.24 -2.90
C PHE A 109 19.64 -21.75 -3.09
N HIS A 110 20.82 -22.37 -3.02
CA HIS A 110 20.99 -23.80 -2.93
C HIS A 110 21.04 -24.22 -1.44
N PRO A 111 20.05 -24.99 -0.93
CA PRO A 111 19.92 -25.26 0.51
C PRO A 111 21.09 -26.03 1.13
N MET A 112 21.78 -26.86 0.33
CA MET A 112 22.93 -27.65 0.80
C MET A 112 24.25 -26.88 0.81
N LEU A 113 24.30 -25.70 0.17
CA LEU A 113 25.51 -24.88 0.13
C LEU A 113 25.52 -23.89 1.31
N THR A 114 26.72 -23.46 1.68
CA THR A 114 26.94 -22.43 2.70
C THR A 114 26.37 -21.08 2.25
N GLY A 115 26.14 -20.17 3.19
CA GLY A 115 25.78 -18.79 2.86
C GLY A 115 26.82 -18.13 1.95
N ARG A 116 28.11 -18.36 2.21
CA ARG A 116 29.21 -17.83 1.40
C ARG A 116 29.15 -18.28 -0.06
N GLU A 117 28.96 -19.57 -0.31
CA GLU A 117 28.82 -20.11 -1.67
C GLU A 117 27.56 -19.56 -2.36
N ASN A 118 26.49 -19.41 -1.60
CA ASN A 118 25.26 -18.84 -2.11
C ASN A 118 25.37 -17.34 -2.45
N ILE A 119 26.24 -16.58 -1.78
CA ILE A 119 26.57 -15.21 -2.20
C ILE A 119 27.14 -15.20 -3.63
N PHE A 120 28.01 -16.16 -3.96
CA PHE A 120 28.57 -16.27 -5.32
C PHE A 120 27.51 -16.64 -6.35
N ILE A 121 26.65 -17.62 -6.06
CA ILE A 121 25.59 -18.04 -6.98
C ILE A 121 24.60 -16.90 -7.23
N ASN A 122 24.00 -16.36 -6.16
CA ASN A 122 23.00 -15.31 -6.28
C ASN A 122 23.61 -14.02 -6.83
N GLY A 123 24.84 -13.68 -6.44
CA GLY A 123 25.51 -12.52 -7.00
C GLY A 123 25.73 -12.62 -8.50
N THR A 124 26.06 -13.81 -9.00
CA THR A 124 26.22 -14.06 -10.44
C THR A 124 24.87 -14.02 -11.16
N ILE A 125 23.81 -14.60 -10.57
CA ILE A 125 22.44 -14.52 -11.10
C ILE A 125 21.98 -13.05 -11.23
N LEU A 126 22.36 -12.20 -10.27
CA LEU A 126 22.08 -10.77 -10.27
C LEU A 126 23.07 -9.93 -11.11
N GLY A 127 23.93 -10.59 -11.89
CA GLY A 127 24.80 -9.94 -12.88
C GLY A 127 26.10 -9.36 -12.32
N MET A 128 26.55 -9.77 -11.13
CA MET A 128 27.88 -9.45 -10.63
C MET A 128 28.92 -10.40 -11.23
N THR A 129 30.09 -9.88 -11.58
CA THR A 129 31.22 -10.76 -11.92
C THR A 129 31.78 -11.42 -10.66
N ARG A 130 32.43 -12.59 -10.80
CA ARG A 130 33.07 -13.26 -9.65
C ARG A 130 34.04 -12.33 -8.88
N ASN A 131 34.74 -11.45 -9.59
CA ASN A 131 35.64 -10.47 -9.00
C ASN A 131 34.90 -9.36 -8.24
N ASP A 132 33.73 -8.92 -8.72
CA ASP A 132 32.87 -7.98 -7.99
C ASP A 132 32.37 -8.58 -6.69
N ILE A 133 31.95 -9.85 -6.73
CA ILE A 133 31.47 -10.57 -5.56
C ILE A 133 32.59 -10.71 -4.53
N ALA A 134 33.77 -11.16 -4.96
CA ALA A 134 34.92 -11.32 -4.07
C ALA A 134 35.30 -10.00 -3.35
N ARG A 135 35.29 -8.87 -4.07
CA ARG A 135 35.57 -7.55 -3.47
C ARG A 135 34.51 -7.07 -2.49
N LYS A 136 33.26 -7.52 -2.64
CA LYS A 136 32.13 -7.08 -1.81
C LYS A 136 31.74 -8.09 -0.74
N LEU A 137 32.41 -9.24 -0.68
CA LEU A 137 32.01 -10.39 0.13
C LEU A 137 31.83 -10.01 1.60
N ASP A 138 32.83 -9.39 2.20
CA ASP A 138 32.79 -9.02 3.63
C ASP A 138 31.70 -7.98 3.91
N SER A 139 31.55 -6.97 3.03
CA SER A 139 30.47 -5.98 3.12
C SER A 139 29.07 -6.60 3.04
N ILE A 140 28.89 -7.63 2.20
CA ILE A 140 27.63 -8.38 2.11
C ILE A 140 27.37 -9.14 3.41
N ILE A 141 28.38 -9.80 3.96
CA ILE A 141 28.28 -10.58 5.21
C ILE A 141 27.94 -9.65 6.39
N ASP A 142 28.65 -8.53 6.51
CA ASP A 142 28.45 -7.51 7.54
C ASP A 142 27.06 -6.88 7.46
N PHE A 143 26.58 -6.60 6.24
CA PHE A 143 25.23 -6.06 6.03
C PHE A 143 24.16 -7.07 6.42
N ALA A 144 24.31 -8.35 6.04
CA ALA A 144 23.38 -9.41 6.39
C ALA A 144 23.30 -9.62 7.92
N GLY A 145 24.40 -9.42 8.63
CA GLY A 145 24.44 -9.53 10.10
C GLY A 145 24.09 -10.93 10.60
N ILE A 146 24.53 -11.96 9.88
CA ILE A 146 24.28 -13.38 10.21
C ILE A 146 25.48 -14.06 10.91
N GLY A 147 26.59 -13.34 11.08
CA GLY A 147 27.77 -13.81 11.83
C GLY A 147 28.32 -15.14 11.32
N ASP A 148 28.69 -16.02 12.26
CA ASP A 148 29.33 -17.32 11.98
C ASP A 148 28.45 -18.30 11.17
N PHE A 149 27.14 -18.04 11.08
CA PHE A 149 26.26 -18.86 10.25
C PHE A 149 26.54 -18.73 8.76
N ILE A 150 27.35 -17.75 8.31
CA ILE A 150 27.70 -17.59 6.90
C ILE A 150 28.34 -18.86 6.30
N ASP A 151 29.08 -19.62 7.10
CA ASP A 151 29.74 -20.85 6.68
C ASP A 151 28.91 -22.11 7.00
N ALA A 152 27.69 -21.95 7.52
CA ALA A 152 26.72 -23.03 7.69
C ALA A 152 25.83 -23.19 6.43
N PRO A 153 25.37 -24.41 6.10
CA PRO A 153 24.41 -24.64 5.02
C PRO A 153 23.12 -23.82 5.20
N VAL A 154 22.65 -23.20 4.12
CA VAL A 154 21.48 -22.31 4.13
C VAL A 154 20.20 -23.01 4.60
N LYS A 155 20.08 -24.34 4.45
CA LYS A 155 18.95 -25.11 5.03
C LYS A 155 18.79 -24.97 6.54
N HIS A 156 19.85 -24.58 7.25
CA HIS A 156 19.83 -24.37 8.70
C HIS A 156 19.51 -22.93 9.09
N TYR A 157 19.28 -22.04 8.13
CA TYR A 157 18.98 -20.65 8.41
C TYR A 157 17.56 -20.50 8.91
N SER A 158 17.36 -19.59 9.86
CA SER A 158 16.01 -19.07 10.11
C SER A 158 15.51 -18.33 8.88
N SER A 159 14.18 -18.19 8.74
CA SER A 159 13.57 -17.39 7.68
C SER A 159 14.10 -15.94 7.65
N GLY A 160 14.40 -15.37 8.83
CA GLY A 160 15.00 -14.04 8.94
C GLY A 160 16.43 -13.97 8.38
N MET A 161 17.29 -14.94 8.70
CA MET A 161 18.66 -14.99 8.18
C MET A 161 18.69 -15.19 6.66
N PHE A 162 17.81 -16.06 6.15
CA PHE A 162 17.65 -16.31 4.72
C PHE A 162 17.34 -15.02 3.96
N VAL A 163 16.34 -14.26 4.44
CA VAL A 163 15.93 -13.00 3.80
C VAL A 163 16.98 -11.91 3.96
N ARG A 164 17.64 -11.83 5.13
CA ARG A 164 18.74 -10.88 5.35
C ARG A 164 19.89 -11.08 4.37
N LEU A 165 20.31 -12.34 4.15
CA LEU A 165 21.39 -12.66 3.23
C LEU A 165 20.98 -12.34 1.78
N GLY A 166 19.79 -12.76 1.35
CA GLY A 166 19.30 -12.48 0.00
C GLY A 166 19.21 -10.97 -0.27
N PHE A 167 18.70 -10.20 0.68
CA PHE A 167 18.66 -8.74 0.56
C PHE A 167 20.07 -8.13 0.55
N ALA A 168 20.98 -8.60 1.41
CA ALA A 168 22.34 -8.08 1.46
C ALA A 168 23.07 -8.25 0.12
N ILE A 169 22.93 -9.42 -0.53
CA ILE A 169 23.52 -9.68 -1.85
C ILE A 169 22.96 -8.71 -2.89
N ALA A 170 21.63 -8.60 -2.96
CA ALA A 170 20.96 -7.74 -3.92
C ALA A 170 21.21 -6.24 -3.68
N ALA A 171 21.31 -5.80 -2.42
CA ALA A 171 21.71 -4.44 -2.06
C ALA A 171 23.11 -4.08 -2.56
N HIS A 172 24.02 -5.06 -2.61
CA HIS A 172 25.39 -4.87 -3.09
C HIS A 172 25.54 -5.06 -4.61
N CYS A 173 24.50 -5.54 -5.28
CA CYS A 173 24.40 -5.42 -6.73
C CYS A 173 24.23 -3.93 -7.08
N LYS A 174 24.86 -3.48 -8.16
CA LYS A 174 24.65 -2.13 -8.69
C LYS A 174 23.81 -2.23 -9.97
N PRO A 175 22.48 -2.45 -9.86
CA PRO A 175 21.61 -2.45 -11.03
C PRO A 175 21.34 -1.02 -11.49
N ASP A 176 21.01 -0.86 -12.76
CA ASP A 176 20.52 0.41 -13.30
C ASP A 176 19.01 0.59 -13.00
N ILE A 177 18.30 -0.55 -12.86
CA ILE A 177 16.87 -0.65 -12.54
C ILE A 177 16.66 -1.71 -11.45
N LEU A 178 16.00 -1.36 -10.35
CA LEU A 178 15.68 -2.29 -9.27
C LEU A 178 14.16 -2.52 -9.13
N LEU A 179 13.74 -3.78 -9.28
CA LEU A 179 12.38 -4.23 -8.98
C LEU A 179 12.28 -4.66 -7.52
N ILE A 180 11.26 -4.23 -6.79
CA ILE A 180 11.04 -4.56 -5.38
C ILE A 180 9.60 -5.08 -5.21
N ASP A 181 9.42 -6.28 -4.65
CA ASP A 181 8.08 -6.86 -4.43
C ASP A 181 7.85 -7.21 -2.96
N GLU A 182 7.23 -6.31 -2.19
CA GLU A 182 6.77 -6.53 -0.81
C GLU A 182 7.82 -7.00 0.23
N VAL A 183 9.08 -7.23 -0.16
CA VAL A 183 10.11 -7.79 0.72
C VAL A 183 10.59 -6.81 1.79
N LEU A 184 10.28 -5.52 1.66
CA LEU A 184 10.61 -4.51 2.67
C LEU A 184 9.90 -4.74 4.02
N ALA A 185 8.88 -5.61 4.06
CA ALA A 185 8.17 -5.97 5.28
C ALA A 185 8.90 -7.00 6.16
N VAL A 186 9.99 -7.61 5.67
CA VAL A 186 10.66 -8.73 6.35
C VAL A 186 11.89 -8.27 7.15
N GLY A 187 12.10 -8.86 8.33
CA GLY A 187 13.19 -8.53 9.26
C GLY A 187 12.76 -7.67 10.45
N ASP A 188 13.70 -7.44 11.38
CA ASP A 188 13.47 -6.58 12.55
C ASP A 188 13.50 -5.09 12.15
N ALA A 189 13.07 -4.21 13.06
CA ALA A 189 13.01 -2.77 12.81
C ALA A 189 14.38 -2.17 12.44
N ASN A 190 15.47 -2.72 12.99
CA ASN A 190 16.82 -2.25 12.71
C ASN A 190 17.26 -2.61 11.28
N PHE A 191 16.99 -3.84 10.84
CA PHE A 191 17.28 -4.28 9.48
C PHE A 191 16.42 -3.53 8.46
N LYS A 192 15.12 -3.34 8.73
CA LYS A 192 14.24 -2.52 7.88
C LYS A 192 14.79 -1.11 7.67
N ARG A 193 15.24 -0.46 8.75
CA ARG A 193 15.87 0.87 8.66
C ARG A 193 17.15 0.84 7.83
N LYS A 194 18.01 -0.18 7.98
CA LYS A 194 19.19 -0.36 7.12
C LYS A 194 18.80 -0.49 5.64
N CYS A 195 17.79 -1.29 5.34
CA CYS A 195 17.28 -1.46 3.97
C CYS A 195 16.77 -0.16 3.37
N LEU A 196 15.92 0.59 4.10
CA LEU A 196 15.39 1.87 3.63
C LEU A 196 16.50 2.91 3.39
N ASN A 197 17.46 3.01 4.31
CA ASN A 197 18.61 3.90 4.16
C ASN A 197 19.44 3.56 2.92
N HIS A 198 19.64 2.25 2.65
CA HIS A 198 20.36 1.78 1.48
C HIS A 198 19.62 2.09 0.18
N LEU A 199 18.31 1.83 0.12
CA LEU A 199 17.47 2.17 -1.03
C LEU A 199 17.49 3.68 -1.32
N ALA A 200 17.41 4.52 -0.28
CA ALA A 200 17.53 5.96 -0.41
C ALA A 200 18.93 6.40 -0.90
N GLY A 201 19.98 5.61 -0.62
CA GLY A 201 21.31 5.81 -1.18
C GLY A 201 21.35 5.50 -2.68
N LEU A 202 20.84 4.33 -3.08
CA LEU A 202 20.73 3.93 -4.48
C LEU A 202 19.88 4.91 -5.31
N GLN A 203 18.81 5.46 -4.74
CA GLN A 203 18.01 6.51 -5.38
C GLN A 203 18.80 7.80 -5.60
N ARG A 204 19.63 8.21 -4.63
CA ARG A 204 20.55 9.35 -4.80
C ARG A 204 21.61 9.09 -5.87
N ASP A 205 22.03 7.83 -6.04
CA ASP A 205 22.96 7.41 -7.08
C ASP A 205 22.30 7.29 -8.47
N GLY A 206 21.00 7.60 -8.60
CA GLY A 206 20.28 7.61 -9.87
C GLY A 206 19.75 6.25 -10.32
N VAL A 207 19.67 5.26 -9.43
CA VAL A 207 19.04 3.97 -9.72
C VAL A 207 17.54 4.16 -9.94
N THR A 208 17.00 3.50 -10.96
CA THR A 208 15.58 3.53 -11.28
C THR A 208 14.84 2.47 -10.47
N PHE A 209 13.67 2.78 -9.88
CA PHE A 209 12.93 1.82 -9.05
C PHE A 209 11.55 1.49 -9.59
N VAL A 210 11.17 0.22 -9.48
CA VAL A 210 9.80 -0.26 -9.63
C VAL A 210 9.42 -0.99 -8.34
N ILE A 211 8.48 -0.43 -7.59
CA ILE A 211 8.17 -0.91 -6.23
C ILE A 211 6.73 -1.39 -6.19
N VAL A 212 6.53 -2.61 -5.72
CA VAL A 212 5.20 -3.17 -5.42
C VAL A 212 5.08 -3.29 -3.92
N SER A 213 4.06 -2.64 -3.37
CA SER A 213 3.76 -2.71 -1.95
C SER A 213 2.27 -2.50 -1.71
N HIS A 214 1.77 -3.21 -0.70
CA HIS A 214 0.49 -2.94 -0.10
C HIS A 214 0.54 -1.84 0.99
N ASN A 215 1.72 -1.32 1.32
CA ASN A 215 1.90 -0.22 2.26
C ASN A 215 1.99 1.11 1.49
N MET A 216 0.91 1.90 1.54
CA MET A 216 0.81 3.16 0.81
C MET A 216 1.77 4.23 1.35
N GLN A 217 2.08 4.22 2.65
CA GLN A 217 3.05 5.14 3.26
C GLN A 217 4.47 4.89 2.72
N THR A 218 4.84 3.62 2.52
CA THR A 218 6.12 3.25 1.89
C THR A 218 6.17 3.70 0.43
N ILE A 219 5.07 3.53 -0.31
CA ILE A 219 4.97 3.99 -1.70
C ILE A 219 5.09 5.52 -1.77
N GLU A 220 4.36 6.24 -0.92
CA GLU A 220 4.39 7.71 -0.83
C GLU A 220 5.77 8.24 -0.45
N GLY A 221 6.48 7.59 0.47
CA GLY A 221 7.80 8.02 0.93
C GLY A 221 8.95 7.78 -0.05
N ILE A 222 8.78 6.89 -1.03
CA ILE A 222 9.88 6.46 -1.93
C ILE A 222 9.63 6.84 -3.39
N THR A 223 8.37 6.93 -3.82
CA THR A 223 8.01 7.04 -5.25
C THR A 223 7.38 8.40 -5.56
N GLU A 224 7.79 8.99 -6.69
CA GLU A 224 7.21 10.24 -7.17
C GLU A 224 5.94 10.00 -8.02
N LYS A 225 5.89 8.84 -8.68
CA LYS A 225 4.78 8.40 -9.51
C LYS A 225 4.28 7.05 -9.06
N ALA A 226 2.99 6.80 -9.28
CA ALA A 226 2.42 5.47 -9.08
C ALA A 226 1.49 5.06 -10.23
N LEU A 227 1.31 3.74 -10.36
CA LEU A 227 0.40 3.04 -11.24
C LEU A 227 -0.59 2.28 -10.36
N PHE A 228 -1.87 2.60 -10.51
CA PHE A 228 -2.93 1.84 -9.89
C PHE A 228 -3.45 0.78 -10.86
N PHE A 229 -3.17 -0.48 -10.55
CA PHE A 229 -3.70 -1.66 -11.23
C PHE A 229 -5.08 -2.05 -10.71
N HIS A 230 -6.01 -2.26 -11.63
CA HIS A 230 -7.35 -2.78 -11.34
C HIS A 230 -7.76 -3.77 -12.43
N HIS A 231 -8.00 -5.03 -12.04
CA HIS A 231 -8.38 -6.13 -12.95
C HIS A 231 -7.52 -6.21 -14.23
N GLY A 232 -6.20 -6.13 -14.06
CA GLY A 232 -5.23 -6.25 -15.16
C GLY A 232 -5.02 -4.98 -15.98
N ARG A 233 -5.71 -3.88 -15.69
CA ARG A 233 -5.58 -2.59 -16.39
C ARG A 233 -5.02 -1.51 -15.47
N ILE A 234 -4.45 -0.45 -16.05
CA ILE A 234 -4.12 0.76 -15.31
C ILE A 234 -5.40 1.59 -15.14
N ALA A 235 -5.88 1.74 -13.91
CA ALA A 235 -7.00 2.61 -13.56
C ALA A 235 -6.55 4.06 -13.35
N ALA A 236 -5.33 4.28 -12.86
CA ALA A 236 -4.74 5.60 -12.70
C ALA A 236 -3.21 5.55 -12.82
N TYR A 237 -2.63 6.61 -13.38
CA TYR A 237 -1.19 6.85 -13.47
C TYR A 237 -0.92 8.34 -13.23
N GLY A 238 0.10 8.67 -12.46
CA GLY A 238 0.42 10.05 -12.14
C GLY A 238 1.22 10.18 -10.85
N LYS A 239 1.13 11.34 -10.20
CA LYS A 239 1.77 11.59 -8.89
C LYS A 239 1.27 10.57 -7.86
N THR A 240 2.19 10.10 -7.03
CA THR A 240 1.91 9.05 -6.06
C THR A 240 0.73 9.35 -5.14
N GLY A 241 0.68 10.54 -4.52
CA GLY A 241 -0.42 10.93 -3.63
C GLY A 241 -1.79 10.86 -4.32
N ASP A 242 -1.91 11.46 -5.52
CA ASP A 242 -3.17 11.46 -6.29
C ASP A 242 -3.65 10.04 -6.65
N VAL A 243 -2.70 9.17 -7.00
CA VAL A 243 -2.98 7.79 -7.39
C VAL A 243 -3.33 6.93 -6.17
N ILE A 244 -2.68 7.14 -5.02
CA ILE A 244 -3.05 6.53 -3.73
C ILE A 244 -4.46 6.94 -3.35
N SER A 245 -4.81 8.23 -3.41
CA SER A 245 -6.17 8.69 -3.09
C SER A 245 -7.23 8.04 -3.99
N ARG A 246 -6.93 7.85 -5.29
CA ARG A 246 -7.83 7.13 -6.21
C ARG A 246 -7.93 5.64 -5.89
N TYR A 247 -6.82 5.00 -5.53
CA TYR A 247 -6.82 3.61 -5.10
C TYR A 247 -7.66 3.44 -3.84
N GLU A 248 -7.44 4.27 -2.84
CA GLU A 248 -8.22 4.27 -1.61
C GLU A 248 -9.70 4.48 -1.93
N LEU A 249 -10.06 5.50 -2.71
CA LEU A 249 -11.42 5.77 -3.18
C LEU A 249 -12.04 4.61 -3.98
N GLN A 250 -11.25 3.83 -4.71
CA GLN A 250 -11.78 2.68 -5.43
C GLN A 250 -11.94 1.46 -4.51
N SER A 251 -10.98 1.19 -3.62
CA SER A 251 -11.15 0.22 -2.53
C SER A 251 -12.33 0.59 -1.64
N LEU A 252 -12.63 1.89 -1.51
CA LEU A 252 -13.82 2.39 -0.86
C LEU A 252 -15.10 1.91 -1.57
N THR A 253 -15.10 1.76 -2.89
CA THR A 253 -16.27 1.37 -3.70
C THR A 253 -16.34 -0.13 -4.02
N ALA A 254 -15.21 -0.83 -4.03
CA ALA A 254 -15.11 -2.21 -4.49
C ALA A 254 -15.36 -3.25 -3.38
N ASP A 255 -15.06 -2.93 -2.12
CA ASP A 255 -15.25 -3.85 -0.98
C ASP A 255 -16.62 -3.72 -0.29
N THR A 256 -17.57 -2.99 -0.88
CA THR A 256 -18.99 -3.05 -0.50
C THR A 256 -19.81 -2.21 -1.50
N ALA A 257 -20.68 -2.85 -2.28
CA ALA A 257 -22.04 -2.30 -2.30
C ALA A 257 -22.43 -2.21 -0.82
N PRO A 258 -22.72 -1.02 -0.27
CA PRO A 258 -22.96 -0.88 1.16
C PRO A 258 -23.94 -1.97 1.57
N LYS A 259 -23.48 -2.94 2.38
CA LYS A 259 -24.43 -3.78 3.11
C LYS A 259 -25.36 -2.79 3.82
N PRO A 260 -26.70 -2.98 3.77
CA PRO A 260 -27.62 -2.09 4.44
C PRO A 260 -27.09 -1.82 5.84
N ILE A 261 -26.80 -0.55 6.09
CA ILE A 261 -26.24 -0.03 7.32
C ILE A 261 -27.12 -0.56 8.45
N GLU A 262 -26.52 -1.10 9.52
CA GLU A 262 -27.23 -1.23 10.79
C GLU A 262 -27.65 0.20 11.17
N GLN A 263 -28.88 0.56 10.85
CA GLN A 263 -29.48 1.79 11.30
C GLN A 263 -29.47 1.69 12.81
N SER A 264 -28.73 2.57 13.48
CA SER A 264 -28.87 2.71 14.92
C SER A 264 -30.36 2.98 15.20
N SER A 265 -30.96 2.19 16.08
CA SER A 265 -32.33 2.41 16.54
C SER A 265 -32.50 3.79 17.22
N ASP A 266 -31.39 4.42 17.60
CA ASP A 266 -31.35 5.80 18.08
C ASP A 266 -31.30 6.81 16.91
N PRO A 267 -32.32 7.68 16.75
CA PRO A 267 -32.35 8.71 15.71
C PRO A 267 -31.22 9.75 15.84
N ASN A 268 -30.65 9.91 17.04
CA ASN A 268 -29.63 10.91 17.35
C ASN A 268 -28.20 10.40 17.11
N ALA A 269 -28.00 9.10 16.99
CA ALA A 269 -26.69 8.56 16.67
C ALA A 269 -26.34 8.79 15.19
N LEU A 270 -25.05 8.98 14.93
CA LEU A 270 -24.48 8.87 13.60
C LEU A 270 -24.45 7.39 13.25
N SER A 271 -25.10 7.05 12.15
CA SER A 271 -25.02 5.73 11.58
C SER A 271 -23.57 5.44 11.15
N LEU A 272 -23.07 4.25 11.44
CA LEU A 272 -21.80 3.79 10.89
C LEU A 272 -21.99 3.63 9.37
N VAL A 273 -21.44 4.56 8.59
CA VAL A 273 -21.60 4.56 7.13
C VAL A 273 -20.61 3.62 6.48
N LYS A 274 -19.47 3.37 7.15
CA LYS A 274 -18.41 2.52 6.62
C LYS A 274 -17.52 1.98 7.71
N THR A 275 -17.09 0.73 7.59
CA THR A 275 -16.07 0.12 8.45
C THR A 275 -15.09 -0.64 7.59
N TYR A 276 -13.80 -0.40 7.78
CA TYR A 276 -12.75 -1.10 7.04
C TYR A 276 -12.38 -2.36 7.80
N HIS A 277 -12.88 -3.50 7.32
CA HIS A 277 -12.47 -4.82 7.80
C HIS A 277 -11.41 -5.35 6.84
N GLY A 278 -10.23 -5.74 7.35
CA GLY A 278 -9.18 -6.36 6.53
C GLY A 278 -7.74 -5.86 6.77
N TYR A 279 -7.55 -4.82 7.60
CA TYR A 279 -6.25 -4.39 8.11
C TYR A 279 -6.33 -4.24 9.63
N GLY A 280 -5.33 -4.75 10.36
CA GLY A 280 -5.28 -4.70 11.83
C GLY A 280 -6.15 -5.74 12.55
N THR A 281 -6.19 -5.65 13.88
CA THR A 281 -6.79 -6.70 14.73
C THR A 281 -8.29 -6.53 14.95
N SER A 282 -8.86 -5.37 14.59
CA SER A 282 -10.29 -5.04 14.79
C SER A 282 -10.77 -5.32 16.22
N GLU A 283 -9.89 -5.14 17.21
CA GLU A 283 -10.14 -5.50 18.60
C GLU A 283 -11.19 -4.60 19.27
N ILE A 284 -11.26 -3.32 18.88
CA ILE A 284 -12.16 -2.35 19.51
C ILE A 284 -13.43 -2.21 18.67
N SER A 285 -14.60 -2.41 19.28
CA SER A 285 -15.88 -2.15 18.63
C SER A 285 -16.44 -0.80 19.05
N ILE A 286 -16.99 -0.05 18.09
CA ILE A 286 -17.74 1.19 18.36
C ILE A 286 -19.22 0.85 18.39
N GLU A 287 -19.85 1.05 19.55
CA GLU A 287 -21.28 0.77 19.76
C GLU A 287 -22.13 1.95 19.30
N LYS A 288 -21.65 3.18 19.51
CA LYS A 288 -22.43 4.39 19.23
C LYS A 288 -21.54 5.62 19.04
N MET A 289 -21.93 6.52 18.14
CA MET A 289 -21.36 7.86 18.02
C MET A 289 -22.47 8.90 17.97
N VAL A 290 -22.40 9.95 18.79
CA VAL A 290 -23.40 11.03 18.85
C VAL A 290 -22.68 12.38 18.83
N LEU A 291 -23.26 13.35 18.12
CA LEU A 291 -22.78 14.72 18.09
C LEU A 291 -23.66 15.61 18.95
N TYR A 292 -23.04 16.48 19.73
CA TYR A 292 -23.72 17.43 20.60
C TYR A 292 -23.30 18.86 20.26
N ASP A 293 -24.28 19.77 20.31
CA ASP A 293 -24.10 21.21 20.15
C ASP A 293 -23.55 21.87 21.43
N SER A 294 -23.40 23.20 21.37
CA SER A 294 -22.93 24.02 22.51
C SER A 294 -23.88 24.00 23.72
N ALA A 295 -25.16 23.66 23.52
CA ALA A 295 -26.13 23.49 24.60
C ALA A 295 -26.13 22.07 25.19
N GLY A 296 -25.31 21.16 24.64
CA GLY A 296 -25.25 19.76 25.05
C GLY A 296 -26.43 18.94 24.54
N SER A 297 -27.15 19.41 23.51
CA SER A 297 -28.24 18.68 22.86
C SER A 297 -27.73 17.92 21.64
N PRO A 298 -28.20 16.67 21.38
CA PRO A 298 -27.82 15.95 20.17
C PRO A 298 -28.25 16.70 18.91
N SER A 299 -27.33 16.91 17.97
CA SER A 299 -27.62 17.61 16.72
C SER A 299 -26.84 17.00 15.55
N LYS A 300 -27.39 17.12 14.35
CA LYS A 300 -26.69 16.84 13.07
C LYS A 300 -26.49 18.10 12.24
N GLU A 301 -26.85 19.26 12.78
CA GLU A 301 -26.68 20.57 12.17
C GLU A 301 -25.92 21.50 13.12
N PHE A 302 -24.86 22.12 12.60
CA PHE A 302 -23.96 22.97 13.36
C PHE A 302 -23.66 24.25 12.58
N ARG A 303 -23.30 25.33 13.26
CA ARG A 303 -22.83 26.56 12.60
C ARG A 303 -21.31 26.58 12.60
N SER A 304 -20.73 27.27 11.63
CA SER A 304 -19.30 27.59 11.68
C SER A 304 -18.99 28.31 12.99
N ASP A 305 -17.87 27.94 13.62
CA ASP A 305 -17.40 28.50 14.89
C ASP A 305 -18.19 28.11 16.15
N ASP A 306 -19.25 27.29 16.04
CA ASP A 306 -19.86 26.65 17.21
C ASP A 306 -18.95 25.55 17.78
N SER A 307 -19.14 25.26 19.06
CA SER A 307 -18.52 24.10 19.69
C SER A 307 -19.24 22.81 19.28
N LEU A 308 -18.47 21.77 19.00
CA LEU A 308 -18.98 20.44 18.68
C LEU A 308 -18.38 19.43 19.64
N THR A 309 -19.22 18.62 20.28
CA THR A 309 -18.75 17.47 21.06
C THR A 309 -19.09 16.17 20.34
N VAL A 310 -18.07 15.35 20.06
CA VAL A 310 -18.24 13.99 19.56
C VAL A 310 -18.18 13.03 20.75
N GLU A 311 -19.29 12.37 21.06
CA GLU A 311 -19.34 11.29 22.05
C GLU A 311 -19.28 9.93 21.34
N VAL A 312 -18.38 9.06 21.78
CA VAL A 312 -18.17 7.72 21.22
C VAL A 312 -18.27 6.69 22.35
N SER A 313 -19.23 5.77 22.25
CA SER A 313 -19.28 4.57 23.07
C SER A 313 -18.49 3.47 22.38
N LEU A 314 -17.42 3.02 23.02
CA LEU A 314 -16.54 1.97 22.51
C LEU A 314 -16.40 0.83 23.52
N LYS A 315 -16.13 -0.37 23.03
CA LYS A 315 -15.87 -1.56 23.84
C LYS A 315 -14.52 -2.15 23.45
N SER A 316 -13.65 -2.30 24.44
CA SER A 316 -12.31 -2.86 24.26
C SER A 316 -12.17 -4.20 24.98
N PRO A 317 -11.60 -5.24 24.36
CA PRO A 317 -11.40 -6.56 24.97
C PRO A 317 -10.24 -6.56 25.98
N ALA A 318 -9.32 -5.59 25.89
CA ALA A 318 -8.16 -5.45 26.76
C ALA A 318 -7.83 -3.96 26.99
N SER A 319 -6.98 -3.68 27.99
CA SER A 319 -6.43 -2.33 28.18
C SER A 319 -5.32 -2.07 27.16
N LEU A 320 -5.49 -1.05 26.32
CA LEU A 320 -4.64 -0.77 25.17
C LEU A 320 -4.18 0.68 25.17
N LYS A 321 -2.89 0.91 24.89
CA LYS A 321 -2.37 2.24 24.60
C LYS A 321 -2.55 2.53 23.12
N THR A 322 -3.37 3.52 22.81
CA THR A 322 -3.84 3.77 21.44
C THR A 322 -3.52 5.18 20.98
N LYS A 323 -3.39 5.35 19.66
CA LYS A 323 -3.38 6.65 19.02
C LYS A 323 -4.70 6.85 18.29
N LEU A 324 -5.51 7.76 18.80
CA LEU A 324 -6.75 8.21 18.20
C LEU A 324 -6.44 9.20 17.09
N CYS A 325 -7.04 9.00 15.93
CA CYS A 325 -7.10 9.98 14.85
C CYS A 325 -8.57 10.22 14.49
N ILE A 326 -9.00 11.48 14.49
CA ILE A 326 -10.35 11.87 14.08
C ILE A 326 -10.27 12.97 13.03
N SER A 327 -11.02 12.80 11.94
CA SER A 327 -11.03 13.74 10.82
C SER A 327 -12.44 14.01 10.32
N PHE A 328 -12.70 15.24 9.88
CA PHE A 328 -13.90 15.65 9.18
C PHE A 328 -13.64 15.69 7.69
N ILE A 329 -14.43 14.94 6.94
CA ILE A 329 -14.28 14.75 5.50
C ILE A 329 -15.52 15.29 4.82
N ASN A 330 -15.36 16.13 3.79
CA ASN A 330 -16.51 16.67 3.05
C ASN A 330 -17.11 15.63 2.09
N GLN A 331 -18.19 16.01 1.39
CA GLN A 331 -18.84 15.21 0.36
C GLN A 331 -17.96 14.87 -0.87
N HIS A 332 -16.83 15.54 -1.05
CA HIS A 332 -15.86 15.29 -2.11
C HIS A 332 -14.66 14.47 -1.62
N ASP A 333 -14.80 13.82 -0.45
CA ASP A 333 -13.77 13.00 0.19
C ASP A 333 -12.48 13.75 0.58
N ALA A 334 -12.50 15.08 0.61
CA ALA A 334 -11.38 15.87 1.07
C ALA A 334 -11.39 15.99 2.60
N VAL A 335 -10.26 15.67 3.23
CA VAL A 335 -10.03 15.90 4.67
C VAL A 335 -9.98 17.41 4.91
N CYS A 336 -10.95 17.92 5.67
CA CYS A 336 -11.10 19.35 5.94
C CYS A 336 -10.60 19.74 7.33
N LEU A 337 -10.67 18.82 8.29
CA LEU A 337 -10.12 18.98 9.64
C LEU A 337 -9.63 17.62 10.13
N GLY A 338 -8.49 17.58 10.81
CA GLY A 338 -7.95 16.34 11.37
C GLY A 338 -7.15 16.62 12.63
N THR A 339 -7.24 15.73 13.60
CA THR A 339 -6.40 15.76 14.80
C THR A 339 -6.06 14.35 15.24
N TYR A 340 -5.04 14.23 16.08
CA TYR A 340 -4.70 12.99 16.76
C TYR A 340 -4.37 13.20 18.23
N LYS A 341 -4.53 12.15 19.04
CA LYS A 341 -4.05 12.13 20.43
C LYS A 341 -3.72 10.70 20.86
N ILE A 342 -2.66 10.56 21.64
CA ILE A 342 -2.32 9.29 22.30
C ILE A 342 -3.13 9.20 23.60
N LEU A 343 -3.79 8.07 23.82
CA LEU A 343 -4.64 7.83 24.98
C LEU A 343 -4.65 6.34 25.34
N ASP A 344 -4.88 6.07 26.62
CA ASP A 344 -5.06 4.71 27.13
C ASP A 344 -6.55 4.38 27.19
N ILE A 345 -6.93 3.25 26.59
CA ILE A 345 -8.28 2.70 26.61
C ILE A 345 -8.29 1.52 27.59
N SER A 346 -9.16 1.53 28.59
CA SER A 346 -9.29 0.41 29.53
C SER A 346 -10.04 -0.77 28.91
N GLN A 347 -9.93 -1.96 29.51
CA GLN A 347 -10.79 -3.08 29.17
C GLN A 347 -12.27 -2.77 29.51
N GLY A 348 -13.21 -3.15 28.65
CA GLY A 348 -14.65 -2.97 28.83
C GLY A 348 -15.25 -1.86 27.99
N THR A 349 -16.50 -1.50 28.28
CA THR A 349 -17.23 -0.41 27.61
C THR A 349 -16.89 0.93 28.25
N GLN A 350 -16.54 1.93 27.44
CA GLN A 350 -16.20 3.29 27.87
C GLN A 350 -16.85 4.32 26.97
N LYS A 351 -17.06 5.54 27.52
CA LYS A 351 -17.50 6.70 26.76
C LYS A 351 -16.36 7.69 26.59
N MET A 352 -16.09 8.06 25.36
CA MET A 352 -15.10 9.07 25.01
C MET A 352 -15.79 10.33 24.51
N ARG A 353 -15.43 11.49 25.05
CA ARG A 353 -15.89 12.80 24.58
C ARG A 353 -14.74 13.59 24.01
N ILE A 354 -14.91 14.04 22.77
CA ILE A 354 -13.95 14.86 22.04
C ILE A 354 -14.60 16.23 21.81
N LEU A 355 -14.08 17.25 22.48
CA LEU A 355 -14.60 18.61 22.41
C LEU A 355 -13.77 19.44 21.41
N PHE A 356 -14.45 19.92 20.37
CA PHE A 356 -13.94 20.95 19.48
C PHE A 356 -14.55 22.29 19.89
N ASP A 357 -13.73 23.20 20.43
CA ASP A 357 -14.21 24.49 20.94
C ASP A 357 -14.80 25.37 19.83
N LYS A 358 -14.23 25.28 18.62
CA LYS A 358 -14.73 25.93 17.40
C LYS A 358 -14.53 25.02 16.21
N VAL A 359 -15.61 24.68 15.51
CA VAL A 359 -15.55 23.91 14.25
C VAL A 359 -15.56 24.85 13.06
N GLN A 360 -14.37 25.10 12.52
CA GLN A 360 -14.15 26.07 11.43
C GLN A 360 -14.21 25.42 10.05
N LEU A 361 -15.31 24.71 9.84
CA LEU A 361 -15.65 24.13 8.55
C LEU A 361 -16.54 25.08 7.77
N THR A 362 -16.36 25.13 6.45
CA THR A 362 -17.29 25.83 5.57
C THR A 362 -18.67 25.17 5.56
N THR A 363 -19.65 25.87 4.98
CA THR A 363 -20.98 25.30 4.77
C THR A 363 -20.91 24.06 3.88
N GLY A 364 -21.59 23.00 4.30
CA GLY A 364 -21.62 21.75 3.56
C GLY A 364 -21.90 20.55 4.44
N THR A 365 -21.86 19.39 3.82
CA THR A 365 -22.12 18.10 4.48
C THR A 365 -20.80 17.37 4.70
N TYR A 366 -20.60 16.88 5.93
CA TYR A 366 -19.36 16.26 6.39
C TYR A 366 -19.61 14.91 7.04
N LYS A 367 -18.67 13.98 6.88
CA LYS A 367 -18.62 12.71 7.61
C LYS A 367 -17.43 12.71 8.56
N ILE A 368 -17.49 11.86 9.58
CA ILE A 368 -16.42 11.71 10.56
C ILE A 368 -15.66 10.42 10.29
N ALA A 369 -14.38 10.53 9.98
CA ALA A 369 -13.46 9.40 9.98
C ALA A 369 -12.84 9.25 11.37
N PHE A 370 -12.99 8.07 11.96
CA PHE A 370 -12.55 7.76 13.31
C PHE A 370 -11.68 6.50 13.29
N HIS A 371 -10.43 6.67 13.72
CA HIS A 371 -9.43 5.62 13.69
C HIS A 371 -8.73 5.48 15.04
N LEU A 372 -8.52 4.24 15.46
CA LEU A 372 -7.71 3.88 16.62
C LEU A 372 -6.58 2.98 16.14
N PHE A 373 -5.33 3.40 16.38
CA PHE A 373 -4.13 2.63 16.04
C PHE A 373 -3.32 2.26 17.28
N ASP A 374 -2.42 1.31 17.12
CA ASP A 374 -1.29 1.16 18.02
C ASP A 374 -0.39 2.41 18.03
N THR A 375 0.46 2.52 19.05
CA THR A 375 1.35 3.69 19.20
C THR A 375 2.35 3.85 18.07
N SER A 376 2.65 2.78 17.34
CA SER A 376 3.55 2.75 16.17
C SER A 376 2.86 3.06 14.85
N HIS A 377 1.55 3.32 14.81
CA HIS A 377 0.77 3.53 13.57
C HIS A 377 0.80 2.36 12.57
N THR A 378 1.14 1.17 13.04
CA THR A 378 1.32 -0.02 12.22
C THR A 378 0.06 -0.88 12.18
N ASN A 379 -0.70 -0.93 13.27
CA ASN A 379 -1.86 -1.81 13.40
C ASN A 379 -3.10 -1.00 13.81
N PRO A 380 -4.16 -0.94 12.99
CA PRO A 380 -5.42 -0.36 13.41
C PRO A 380 -6.21 -1.31 14.33
N TYR A 381 -6.62 -0.80 15.49
CA TYR A 381 -7.59 -1.43 16.39
C TYR A 381 -9.03 -1.21 15.94
N PHE A 382 -9.33 -0.04 15.37
CA PHE A 382 -10.60 0.28 14.75
C PHE A 382 -10.40 1.28 13.61
N ASN A 383 -11.17 1.12 12.53
CA ASN A 383 -11.15 2.02 11.39
C ASN A 383 -12.55 2.13 10.76
N GLY A 384 -13.20 3.27 10.94
CA GLY A 384 -14.56 3.47 10.42
C GLY A 384 -14.93 4.93 10.16
N HIS A 385 -15.91 5.12 9.27
CA HIS A 385 -16.52 6.42 8.99
C HIS A 385 -17.97 6.42 9.46
N PHE A 386 -18.33 7.47 10.20
CA PHE A 386 -19.66 7.69 10.73
C PHE A 386 -20.36 8.80 9.94
N GLY A 387 -21.70 8.74 9.97
CA GLY A 387 -22.69 9.51 9.22
C GLY A 387 -22.43 10.98 8.95
N TYR A 388 -23.35 11.54 8.16
CA TYR A 388 -23.24 12.91 7.72
C TYR A 388 -23.85 13.90 8.73
N PHE A 389 -23.16 15.01 8.96
CA PHE A 389 -23.66 16.21 9.63
C PHE A 389 -23.49 17.43 8.73
N THR A 390 -24.27 18.47 8.96
CA THR A 390 -24.33 19.66 8.11
C THR A 390 -23.80 20.88 8.84
N MET A 391 -22.90 21.62 8.19
CA MET A 391 -22.45 22.95 8.63
C MET A 391 -23.23 24.03 7.89
N ARG A 392 -23.80 25.01 8.62
CA ARG A 392 -24.51 26.17 8.06
C ARG A 392 -23.72 27.47 8.30
N LYS A 393 -23.81 28.43 7.37
CA LYS A 393 -23.20 29.77 7.49
C LYS A 393 -24.12 30.76 8.21
N GLU A 394 -23.53 31.70 8.94
CA GLU A 394 -24.04 33.09 9.01
C GLU A 394 -23.15 34.00 8.15
N GLY A 395 -23.75 34.76 7.23
CA GLY A 395 -23.07 35.85 6.49
C GLY A 395 -22.14 35.42 5.34
N ALA A 396 -22.46 35.89 4.13
CA ALA A 396 -21.93 35.50 2.81
C ALA A 396 -20.41 35.23 2.68
N VAL A 397 -20.09 34.20 1.90
CA VAL A 397 -18.93 33.93 0.99
C VAL A 397 -19.04 32.43 0.69
N VAL A 398 -19.39 32.13 -0.56
CA VAL A 398 -19.42 30.79 -1.16
C VAL A 398 -18.04 30.56 -1.77
N THR A 399 -17.14 29.94 -1.02
CA THR A 399 -15.89 29.37 -1.55
C THR A 399 -15.61 28.05 -0.84
N PRO A 400 -15.27 26.96 -1.56
CA PRO A 400 -14.80 25.73 -0.93
C PRO A 400 -13.43 25.97 -0.28
N GLY A 401 -13.27 25.67 1.01
CA GLY A 401 -11.99 25.84 1.71
C GLY A 401 -12.07 25.71 3.24
N LEU A 402 -10.95 25.89 3.93
CA LEU A 402 -10.91 26.08 5.39
C LEU A 402 -11.08 27.56 5.72
N ASN A 403 -11.88 27.90 6.73
CA ASN A 403 -11.72 29.16 7.45
C ASN A 403 -10.54 28.98 8.41
N THR A 404 -9.34 29.36 7.98
CA THR A 404 -8.14 29.20 8.82
C THR A 404 -8.17 30.19 9.99
N PRO A 405 -8.18 29.73 11.25
CA PRO A 405 -8.03 30.62 12.40
C PRO A 405 -6.61 31.19 12.46
N HIS A 406 -6.47 32.32 13.14
CA HIS A 406 -5.19 32.93 13.49
C HIS A 406 -4.38 32.10 14.51
N CYS A 407 -5.01 31.19 15.25
CA CYS A 407 -4.36 30.26 16.18
C CYS A 407 -5.09 28.90 16.23
N TRP A 408 -4.33 27.81 16.33
CA TRP A 408 -4.86 26.44 16.43
C TRP A 408 -4.64 25.87 17.83
N ALA A 409 -5.67 25.22 18.39
CA ALA A 409 -5.59 24.44 19.62
C ALA A 409 -6.08 23.01 19.36
N TYR A 410 -5.45 22.03 20.01
CA TYR A 410 -5.91 20.65 19.95
C TYR A 410 -7.24 20.51 20.70
N PRO A 411 -8.19 19.71 20.18
CA PRO A 411 -9.46 19.48 20.86
C PRO A 411 -9.23 18.78 22.21
N THR A 412 -10.08 19.12 23.17
CA THR A 412 -10.02 18.53 24.51
C THR A 412 -10.68 17.15 24.48
N ILE A 413 -9.89 16.11 24.72
CA ILE A 413 -10.38 14.72 24.77
C ILE A 413 -10.45 14.27 26.22
N LYS A 414 -11.64 13.84 26.65
CA LYS A 414 -11.94 13.27 27.98
C LYS A 414 -12.53 11.87 27.81
N ILE A 415 -12.02 10.90 28.55
CA ILE A 415 -12.56 9.54 28.61
C ILE A 415 -13.26 9.38 29.95
N VAL A 416 -14.49 8.87 29.92
CA VAL A 416 -15.34 8.63 31.08
C VAL A 416 -15.61 7.13 31.13
N SER A 417 -15.29 6.51 32.27
CA SER A 417 -15.54 5.09 32.55
C SER A 417 -17.02 4.80 32.76
#